data_AF-A0A164M4T6-F1
#
_entry.id   AF-A0A164M4T6-F1
#
_cell.length_a   1.000
_cell.length_b   1.000
_cell.length_c   1.000
_cell.angle_alpha   90.00
_cell.angle_beta   90.00
_cell.angle_gamma   90.00
#
_symmetry.space_group_name_H-M   'P 1'
#
loop_
_entity.id
_entity.type
_entity.pdbx_description
1 polymer ?
#
loop_
_entity_poly.entity_id
_entity_poly.type
_entity_poly.pdbx_seq_one_letter_code
_entity_poly.pdbx_strand_id
1 'polypeptide(L)'
;MVRMIRNLGGASVRDALKRAWYFIFSIKVMANVNWEGKPKKESQQKQGFKDSIITAAVFAGIKTAARKPDKFEMENETRKTMRSMPEKYRKNCDAEKEDEMDTGNRPVNGPQPGVP
;
A
#
# COMPACT_ATOMS: atom_id res chain seq x y z
N MET A 1 14.00 10.42 0.62
CA MET A 1 13.06 9.42 1.20
C MET A 1 12.74 9.70 2.68
N VAL A 2 13.72 9.67 3.60
CA VAL A 2 13.48 9.87 5.06
C VAL A 2 12.70 11.16 5.41
N ARG A 3 13.08 12.31 4.83
CA ARG A 3 12.38 13.61 5.03
C ARG A 3 10.90 13.58 4.63
N MET A 4 10.56 12.88 3.56
CA MET A 4 9.17 12.76 3.09
C MET A 4 8.34 11.93 4.08
N ILE A 5 8.90 10.80 4.54
CA ILE A 5 8.25 9.88 5.47
C ILE A 5 8.00 10.55 6.83
N ARG A 6 8.96 11.36 7.29
CA ARG A 6 8.82 12.15 8.51
C ARG A 6 7.60 13.08 8.46
N ASN A 7 7.29 13.64 7.30
CA ASN A 7 6.18 14.58 7.14
C ASN A 7 4.80 13.90 7.03
N LEU A 8 4.73 12.58 6.91
CA LEU A 8 3.44 11.86 6.81
C LEU A 8 2.69 11.79 8.13
N GLY A 9 3.42 11.78 9.26
CA GLY A 9 2.86 11.74 10.61
C GLY A 9 1.89 10.57 10.83
N GLY A 10 1.17 10.60 11.96
CA GLY A 10 0.13 9.63 12.27
C GLY A 10 -0.19 9.63 13.77
N ALA A 11 -1.43 9.30 14.12
CA ALA A 11 -1.86 9.25 15.52
C ALA A 11 -1.17 8.11 16.32
N SER A 12 -0.62 7.12 15.61
CA SER A 12 0.14 6.00 16.17
C SER A 12 1.25 5.53 15.22
N VAL A 13 2.20 4.75 15.74
CA VAL A 13 3.28 4.12 14.95
C VAL A 13 2.71 3.29 13.80
N ARG A 14 1.63 2.55 14.06
CA ARG A 14 0.90 1.77 13.05
C ARG A 14 0.37 2.66 11.93
N ASP A 15 -0.28 3.78 12.27
CA ASP A 15 -0.87 4.69 11.28
C ASP A 15 0.22 5.33 10.42
N ALA A 16 1.30 5.79 11.05
CA ALA A 16 2.43 6.39 10.36
C ALA A 16 3.15 5.39 9.42
N LEU A 17 3.33 4.13 9.86
CA LEU A 17 3.88 3.07 9.01
C LEU A 17 2.96 2.76 7.82
N LYS A 18 1.65 2.63 8.05
CA LYS A 18 0.70 2.39 6.96
C LYS A 18 0.80 3.50 5.92
N ARG A 19 0.70 4.77 6.34
CA ARG A 19 0.80 5.93 5.44
C ARG A 19 2.12 5.95 4.68
N ALA A 20 3.24 5.66 5.35
CA ALA A 20 4.55 5.57 4.70
C ALA A 20 4.60 4.50 3.61
N TRP A 21 4.06 3.31 3.87
CA TRP A 21 4.06 2.23 2.88
C TRP A 21 3.14 2.51 1.70
N TYR A 22 1.94 3.03 1.94
CA TYR A 22 1.00 3.45 0.88
C TYR A 22 1.55 4.60 0.04
N PHE A 23 2.39 5.47 0.61
CA PHE A 23 3.04 6.54 -0.13
C PHE A 23 4.16 6.04 -1.06
N ILE A 24 4.90 5.00 -0.64
CA ILE A 24 6.06 4.49 -1.39
C ILE A 24 5.63 3.45 -2.44
N PHE A 25 4.62 2.65 -2.14
CA PHE A 25 4.21 1.52 -2.97
C PHE A 25 2.71 1.49 -3.22
N SER A 26 2.35 1.01 -4.41
CA SER A 26 0.99 0.60 -4.70
C SER A 26 0.61 -0.69 -3.96
N ILE A 27 -0.69 -0.91 -3.78
CA ILE A 27 -1.24 -2.14 -3.18
C ILE A 27 -0.74 -3.38 -3.94
N LYS A 28 -0.68 -3.30 -5.28
CA LYS A 28 -0.15 -4.37 -6.14
C LYS A 28 1.30 -4.73 -5.79
N VAL A 29 2.16 -3.73 -5.59
CA VAL A 29 3.56 -3.98 -5.23
C VAL A 29 3.65 -4.58 -3.84
N MET A 30 2.94 -4.00 -2.86
CA MET A 30 2.95 -4.53 -1.49
C MET A 30 2.38 -5.95 -1.36
N ALA A 31 1.43 -6.34 -2.22
CA ALA A 31 0.90 -7.69 -2.29
C ALA A 31 1.92 -8.73 -2.78
N ASN A 32 2.86 -8.31 -3.64
CA ASN A 32 3.87 -9.18 -4.23
C ASN A 32 5.20 -9.19 -3.46
N VAL A 33 5.41 -8.21 -2.56
CA VAL A 33 6.64 -8.09 -1.78
C VAL A 33 6.83 -9.30 -0.84
N ASN A 34 7.99 -9.94 -0.96
CA ASN A 34 8.42 -10.98 -0.03
C ASN A 34 9.04 -10.38 1.24
N TRP A 35 8.22 -10.05 2.23
CA TRP A 35 8.68 -9.43 3.48
C TRP A 35 9.74 -10.26 4.23
N GLU A 36 9.48 -11.55 4.43
CA GLU A 36 10.33 -12.44 5.24
C GLU A 36 11.50 -13.06 4.46
N GLY A 37 11.53 -12.92 3.13
CA GLY A 37 12.54 -13.57 2.28
C GLY A 37 12.37 -15.09 2.19
N LYS A 38 11.23 -15.63 2.65
CA LYS A 38 10.96 -17.06 2.53
C LYS A 38 10.80 -17.43 1.06
N PRO A 39 11.48 -18.47 0.56
CA PRO A 39 11.32 -18.92 -0.81
C PRO A 39 9.87 -19.34 -1.02
N LYS A 40 9.13 -18.59 -1.83
CA LYS A 40 7.85 -19.05 -2.40
C LYS A 40 8.17 -19.72 -3.73
N LYS A 41 7.53 -20.86 -4.02
CA LYS A 41 7.74 -21.65 -5.25
C LYS A 41 7.71 -20.82 -6.55
N GLU A 42 6.99 -19.68 -6.54
CA GLU A 42 6.79 -18.82 -7.71
C GLU A 42 7.40 -17.41 -7.54
N SER A 43 8.08 -17.11 -6.43
CA SER A 43 8.63 -15.78 -6.18
C SER A 43 10.03 -15.62 -6.77
N GLN A 44 10.19 -14.68 -7.70
CA GLN A 44 11.51 -14.28 -8.18
C GLN A 44 12.32 -13.47 -7.15
N GLN A 45 11.68 -12.95 -6.10
CA GLN A 45 12.37 -12.32 -4.97
C GLN A 45 13.00 -13.37 -4.05
N LYS A 46 14.32 -13.56 -4.21
CA LYS A 46 15.17 -14.40 -3.33
C LYS A 46 15.52 -13.70 -2.01
N GLN A 47 15.59 -12.37 -2.00
CA GLN A 47 15.95 -11.58 -0.83
C GLN A 47 14.70 -11.02 -0.15
N GLY A 48 14.68 -11.07 1.19
CA GLY A 48 13.61 -10.50 2.00
C GLY A 48 13.62 -8.98 1.96
N PHE A 49 12.43 -8.40 1.81
CA PHE A 49 12.27 -6.95 1.77
C PHE A 49 12.53 -6.28 3.13
N LYS A 50 12.48 -7.06 4.22
CA LYS A 50 12.82 -6.61 5.59
C LYS A 50 14.16 -5.90 5.66
N ASP A 51 15.20 -6.44 5.02
CA ASP A 51 16.57 -5.91 5.11
C ASP A 51 16.91 -4.94 3.97
N SER A 52 15.90 -4.46 3.24
CA SER A 52 16.10 -3.51 2.14
C SER A 52 16.45 -2.10 2.64
N ILE A 53 17.16 -1.34 1.79
CA ILE A 53 17.44 0.08 2.03
C ILE A 53 16.17 0.92 2.19
N ILE A 54 15.07 0.51 1.52
CA ILE A 54 13.77 1.18 1.61
C ILE A 54 13.19 0.99 3.02
N THR A 55 13.20 -0.23 3.54
CA THR A 55 12.74 -0.51 4.92
C THR A 55 13.56 0.26 5.95
N ALA A 56 14.87 0.32 5.78
CA ALA A 56 15.74 1.12 6.65
C ALA A 56 15.36 2.62 6.62
N ALA A 57 15.13 3.19 5.43
CA ALA A 57 14.73 4.58 5.27
C ALA A 57 13.34 4.88 5.86
N VAL A 58 12.38 3.95 5.73
CA VAL A 58 11.05 4.07 6.36
C VAL A 58 11.17 4.11 7.87
N PHE A 59 11.86 3.14 8.47
CA PHE A 59 12.00 3.07 9.92
C PHE A 59 12.76 4.26 10.48
N ALA A 60 13.79 4.75 9.77
CA ALA A 60 14.49 5.98 10.12
C ALA A 60 13.54 7.20 10.08
N GLY A 61 12.71 7.32 9.03
CA GLY A 61 11.76 8.42 8.90
C GLY A 61 10.74 8.46 10.05
N ILE A 62 10.17 7.30 10.39
CA ILE A 62 9.20 7.18 11.50
C ILE A 62 9.85 7.47 12.85
N LYS A 63 11.07 6.94 13.11
CA LYS A 63 11.84 7.21 14.34
C LYS A 63 12.11 8.71 14.56
N THR A 64 12.24 9.48 13.49
CA THR A 64 12.46 10.94 13.57
C THR A 64 11.19 11.76 13.76
N ALA A 65 10.00 11.18 13.56
CA ALA A 65 8.73 11.92 13.54
C ALA A 65 7.99 11.95 14.89
N ALA A 66 8.08 10.90 15.71
CA ALA A 66 7.49 10.83 17.05
C ALA A 66 8.05 9.65 17.86
N ARG A 67 7.73 9.61 19.16
CA ARG A 67 7.97 8.56 20.18
C ARG A 67 8.75 7.35 19.65
N LYS A 68 10.04 7.23 20.04
CA LYS A 68 11.00 6.20 19.59
C LYS A 68 10.35 4.80 19.54
N PRO A 69 9.84 4.36 18.38
CA PRO A 69 9.19 3.07 18.28
C PRO A 69 10.27 1.99 18.33
N ASP A 70 9.98 0.89 19.02
CA ASP A 70 10.91 -0.22 19.04
C ASP A 70 10.99 -0.87 17.65
N LYS A 71 12.18 -1.38 17.31
CA LYS A 71 12.39 -2.03 16.01
C LYS A 71 11.43 -3.21 15.83
N PHE A 72 11.19 -3.98 16.89
CA PHE A 72 10.28 -5.12 16.86
C PHE A 72 8.83 -4.68 16.55
N GLU A 73 8.38 -3.58 17.15
CA GLU A 73 7.04 -3.03 16.90
C GLU A 73 6.87 -2.65 15.43
N MET A 74 7.84 -1.91 14.87
CA MET A 74 7.79 -1.48 13.47
C MET A 74 7.83 -2.66 12.50
N GLU A 75 8.67 -3.67 12.76
CA GLU A 75 8.73 -4.88 11.97
C GLU A 75 7.42 -5.67 12.04
N ASN A 76 6.83 -5.80 13.23
CA ASN A 76 5.59 -6.54 13.43
C ASN A 76 4.41 -5.87 12.71
N GLU A 77 4.27 -4.55 12.85
CA GLU A 77 3.20 -3.79 12.21
C GLU A 77 3.38 -3.73 10.68
N THR A 78 4.61 -3.62 10.19
CA THR A 78 4.88 -3.71 8.75
C THR A 78 4.55 -5.10 8.22
N ARG A 79 4.95 -6.17 8.92
CA ARG A 79 4.63 -7.55 8.54
C ARG A 79 3.12 -7.77 8.45
N LYS A 80 2.34 -7.32 9.45
CA LYS A 80 0.87 -7.41 9.44
C LYS A 80 0.29 -6.67 8.23
N THR A 81 0.77 -5.45 8.00
CA THR A 81 0.36 -4.62 6.87
C THR A 81 0.59 -5.36 5.55
N MET A 82 1.82 -5.81 5.28
CA MET A 82 2.18 -6.52 4.05
C MET A 82 1.42 -7.84 3.86
N ARG A 83 1.22 -8.62 4.94
CA ARG A 83 0.43 -9.87 4.87
C ARG A 83 -1.03 -9.66 4.49
N SER A 84 -1.61 -8.51 4.82
CA SER A 84 -3.00 -8.18 4.44
C SER A 84 -3.16 -7.67 3.01
N MET A 85 -2.06 -7.32 2.33
CA MET A 85 -2.13 -6.68 1.00
C MET A 85 -2.61 -7.57 -0.15
N PRO A 86 -2.26 -8.88 -0.21
CA PRO A 86 -2.78 -9.76 -1.26
C PRO A 86 -4.31 -9.83 -1.27
N GLU A 87 -4.94 -9.92 -0.10
CA GLU A 87 -6.40 -9.95 0.02
C GLU A 87 -7.01 -8.60 -0.37
N LYS A 88 -6.42 -7.48 0.08
CA LYS A 88 -6.85 -6.14 -0.33
C LYS A 88 -6.73 -5.93 -1.83
N TYR A 89 -5.65 -6.39 -2.44
CA TYR A 89 -5.45 -6.29 -3.88
C TYR A 89 -6.53 -7.04 -4.66
N ARG A 90 -6.88 -8.26 -4.22
CA ARG A 90 -7.97 -9.03 -4.84
C ARG A 90 -9.31 -8.29 -4.77
N LYS A 91 -9.68 -7.81 -3.58
CA LYS A 91 -10.92 -7.04 -3.37
C LYS A 91 -10.97 -5.77 -4.22
N ASN A 92 -9.86 -5.04 -4.35
CA ASN A 92 -9.78 -3.87 -5.21
C ASN A 92 -9.97 -4.23 -6.69
N CYS A 93 -9.32 -5.29 -7.17
CA CYS A 93 -9.51 -5.74 -8.55
C CYS A 93 -10.94 -6.23 -8.84
N ASP A 94 -11.65 -6.74 -7.83
CA ASP A 94 -13.04 -7.19 -7.97
C ASP A 94 -13.99 -5.99 -7.97
N ALA A 95 -13.76 -4.99 -7.12
CA ALA A 95 -14.52 -3.73 -7.12
C ALA A 95 -14.36 -2.93 -8.43
N GLU A 96 -13.14 -2.85 -8.97
CA GLU A 96 -12.87 -2.18 -10.27
C GLU A 96 -13.65 -2.83 -11.43
N LYS A 97 -13.91 -4.14 -11.37
CA LYS A 97 -14.72 -4.85 -12.39
C LYS A 97 -16.22 -4.64 -12.22
N GLU A 98 -16.68 -4.43 -10.99
CA GLU A 98 -18.09 -4.11 -10.72
C GLU A 98 -18.43 -2.69 -11.22
N ASP A 99 -17.52 -1.72 -11.04
CA ASP A 99 -17.69 -0.35 -11.54
C ASP A 99 -17.64 -0.26 -13.10
N GLU A 100 -16.83 -1.11 -13.76
CA GLU A 100 -16.82 -1.21 -15.23
C GLU A 100 -18.12 -1.83 -15.80
N MET A 101 -18.80 -2.70 -15.05
CA MET A 101 -20.08 -3.28 -15.49
C MET A 101 -21.28 -2.33 -15.31
N ASP A 102 -21.23 -1.37 -14.39
CA ASP A 102 -22.31 -0.37 -14.18
C ASP A 102 -22.27 0.78 -15.20
N THR A 103 -21.09 1.12 -15.73
CA THR A 103 -20.93 2.22 -16.70
C THR A 103 -21.30 1.83 -18.14
N GLY A 104 -21.51 0.54 -18.43
CA GLY A 104 -21.86 0.03 -19.75
C GLY A 104 -23.33 0.19 -20.17
N ASN A 105 -24.22 0.73 -19.31
CA ASN A 105 -25.67 0.75 -19.58
C ASN A 105 -26.35 2.11 -19.37
N ARG A 106 -25.64 3.23 -19.58
CA ARG A 106 -26.32 4.53 -19.68
C ARG A 106 -26.90 4.70 -21.09
N PRO A 107 -28.22 4.89 -21.26
CA PRO A 107 -28.77 5.28 -22.55
C PRO A 107 -28.16 6.63 -22.94
N VAL A 108 -27.57 6.67 -24.13
CA VAL A 108 -27.05 7.89 -24.76
C VAL A 108 -28.26 8.75 -25.12
N ASN A 109 -28.69 9.62 -24.20
CA ASN A 109 -29.64 10.67 -24.56
C ASN A 109 -28.92 11.63 -25.49
N GLY A 110 -29.19 11.49 -26.80
CA GLY A 110 -28.73 12.42 -27.83
C GLY A 110 -29.20 13.85 -27.54
N PRO A 111 -28.53 14.86 -28.12
CA PRO A 111 -28.87 16.25 -27.87
C PRO A 111 -30.32 16.53 -28.30
N GLN A 112 -31.11 17.11 -27.39
CA GLN A 112 -32.48 17.53 -27.69
C GLN A 112 -32.46 18.70 -28.69
N PRO A 113 -33.27 18.68 -29.76
CA PRO A 113 -33.36 19.79 -30.69
C PRO A 113 -33.99 21.00 -30.01
N GLY A 114 -33.37 22.17 -30.19
CA GLY A 114 -33.85 23.45 -29.70
C GLY A 114 -35.28 23.73 -30.17
N VAL A 115 -36.11 24.17 -29.23
CA VAL A 115 -37.49 24.60 -29.47
C VAL A 115 -37.45 26.05 -30.00
N PRO A 116 -38.32 26.44 -30.96
CA PRO A 116 -38.17 27.66 -31.75
C PRO A 116 -38.29 28.97 -30.98
#